data_AF-A0A8T7GDY5-F1
#
_entry.id   AF-A0A8T7GDY5-F1
#
_cell.length_a   1.000
_cell.length_b   1.000
_cell.length_c   1.000
_cell.angle_alpha   90.00
_cell.angle_beta   90.00
_cell.angle_gamma   90.00
#
_symmetry.space_group_name_H-M   'P 1'
#
loop_
_entity.id
_entity.type
_entity.pdbx_description
1 polymer ?
#
loop_
_entity_poly.entity_id
_entity_poly.type
_entity_poly.pdbx_seq_one_letter_code
_entity_poly.pdbx_strand_id
1 'polypeptide(L)'
;MKIIKFECEDRYEAEKLASLVSVQKDDTVYVTGISAMVRNEVVIRLKDNSSHAVIMKDEQSAGLLKSLLQDVSLGKIAIQSSDFDGPVTIINIRD
;
A
#
# COMPACT_ATOMS: atom_id res chain seq x y z
N MET A 1 2.18 6.82 -16.34
CA MET A 1 2.76 5.72 -15.54
C MET A 1 3.74 6.33 -14.57
N LYS A 2 3.43 6.28 -13.28
CA LYS A 2 4.22 6.89 -12.22
C LYS A 2 4.69 5.81 -11.26
N ILE A 3 5.96 5.86 -10.89
CA ILE A 3 6.55 4.95 -9.92
C ILE A 3 6.58 5.65 -8.58
N ILE A 4 6.00 5.03 -7.57
CA ILE A 4 6.00 5.51 -6.19
C ILE A 4 6.78 4.49 -5.34
N LYS A 5 7.65 4.99 -4.48
CA LYS A 5 8.45 4.17 -3.57
C LYS A 5 8.10 4.50 -2.13
N PHE A 6 7.90 3.49 -1.32
CA PHE A 6 7.66 3.62 0.11
C PHE A 6 8.75 2.88 0.87
N GLU A 7 9.40 3.57 1.81
CA GLU A 7 10.34 2.93 2.72
C GLU A 7 9.57 2.43 3.95
N CYS A 8 9.63 1.13 4.17
CA CYS A 8 9.03 0.44 5.30
C CYS A 8 10.06 0.30 6.44
N GLU A 9 9.61 -0.16 7.61
CA GLU A 9 10.52 -0.41 8.74
C GLU A 9 11.60 -1.42 8.39
N ASP A 10 11.23 -2.49 7.68
CA ASP A 10 12.15 -3.50 7.22
C ASP A 10 11.68 -4.14 5.89
N ARG A 11 12.43 -5.15 5.44
CA ARG A 11 12.11 -5.93 4.24
C ARG A 11 10.78 -6.68 4.35
N TYR A 12 10.46 -7.21 5.52
CA TYR A 12 9.24 -7.98 5.72
C TYR A 12 8.00 -7.09 5.56
N GLU A 13 8.04 -5.89 6.12
CA GLU A 13 6.99 -4.88 5.97
C GLU A 13 6.83 -4.44 4.51
N ALA A 14 7.95 -4.26 3.78
CA ALA A 14 7.93 -3.92 2.36
C ALA A 14 7.31 -5.03 1.48
N GLU A 15 7.68 -6.28 1.72
CA GLU A 15 7.14 -7.45 1.03
C GLU A 15 5.65 -7.65 1.33
N LYS A 16 5.25 -7.48 2.59
CA LYS A 16 3.84 -7.52 3.02
C LYS A 16 3.03 -6.45 2.31
N LEU A 17 3.50 -5.21 2.26
CA LEU A 17 2.79 -4.13 1.56
C LEU A 17 2.66 -4.44 0.05
N ALA A 18 3.75 -4.86 -0.59
CA ALA A 18 3.74 -5.23 -2.01
C ALA A 18 2.70 -6.31 -2.31
N SER A 19 2.58 -7.31 -1.42
CA SER A 19 1.59 -8.39 -1.52
C SER A 19 0.16 -7.89 -1.33
N LEU A 20 -0.09 -7.04 -0.34
CA LEU A 20 -1.42 -6.49 -0.04
C LEU A 20 -1.97 -5.63 -1.20
N VAL A 21 -1.10 -4.87 -1.87
CA VAL A 21 -1.47 -3.99 -3.00
C VAL A 21 -1.31 -4.66 -4.37
N SER A 22 -1.08 -5.97 -4.41
CA SER A 22 -0.92 -6.71 -5.67
C SER A 22 -2.19 -6.68 -6.51
N VAL A 23 -1.99 -6.49 -7.82
CA VAL A 23 -3.07 -6.50 -8.81
C VAL A 23 -3.52 -7.94 -9.03
N GLN A 24 -4.83 -8.15 -8.92
CA GLN A 24 -5.50 -9.42 -9.11
C GLN A 24 -5.75 -9.69 -10.60
N LYS A 25 -6.24 -10.89 -10.93
CA LYS A 25 -6.52 -11.27 -12.34
C LYS A 25 -7.58 -10.41 -13.03
N ASP A 26 -8.39 -9.69 -12.26
CA ASP A 26 -9.45 -8.80 -12.75
C ASP A 26 -9.00 -7.33 -12.86
N ASP A 27 -7.68 -7.07 -12.84
CA ASP A 27 -7.07 -5.74 -12.85
C ASP A 27 -7.46 -4.84 -11.65
N THR A 28 -8.00 -5.43 -10.57
CA THR A 28 -8.29 -4.72 -9.32
C THR A 28 -7.27 -5.05 -8.23
N VAL A 29 -7.23 -4.25 -7.17
CA VAL A 29 -6.51 -4.60 -5.93
C VAL A 29 -7.47 -5.16 -4.89
N TYR A 30 -6.93 -5.95 -3.96
CA TYR A 30 -7.72 -6.54 -2.87
C TYR A 30 -7.94 -5.59 -1.68
N VAL A 31 -7.22 -4.46 -1.66
CA VAL A 31 -7.39 -3.39 -0.68
C VAL A 31 -8.71 -2.66 -0.91
N THR A 32 -9.48 -2.44 0.16
CA THR A 32 -10.70 -1.62 0.15
C THR A 32 -10.51 -0.26 0.80
N GLY A 33 -9.46 -0.09 1.62
CA GLY A 33 -9.11 1.18 2.22
C GLY A 33 -8.28 1.02 3.49
N ILE A 34 -8.42 1.99 4.39
CA ILE A 34 -7.66 2.07 5.65
C ILE A 34 -8.60 2.09 6.83
N SER A 35 -8.33 1.24 7.82
CA SER A 35 -9.05 1.20 9.09
C SER A 35 -8.49 2.22 10.10
N ALA A 36 -7.16 2.39 10.17
CA ALA A 36 -6.51 3.31 11.11
C ALA A 36 -5.08 3.67 10.67
N MET A 37 -4.54 4.74 11.26
CA MET A 37 -3.12 5.07 11.21
C MET A 37 -2.68 5.45 12.64
N VAL A 38 -1.63 4.82 13.14
CA VAL A 38 -1.08 5.06 14.48
C VAL A 38 0.43 5.26 14.34
N ARG A 39 0.89 6.50 14.48
CA ARG A 39 2.28 6.88 14.19
C ARG A 39 2.69 6.44 12.77
N ASN A 40 3.70 5.58 12.64
CA ASN A 40 4.20 5.04 11.38
C ASN A 40 3.50 3.72 10.97
N GLU A 41 2.49 3.25 11.71
CA GLU A 41 1.71 2.07 11.37
C GLU A 41 0.44 2.44 10.58
N VAL A 42 0.20 1.74 9.47
CA VAL A 42 -1.01 1.86 8.65
C VAL A 42 -1.79 0.55 8.69
N VAL A 43 -3.03 0.59 9.17
CA VAL A 43 -3.92 -0.59 9.21
C VAL A 43 -4.79 -0.59 7.96
N ILE A 44 -4.50 -1.52 7.05
CA ILE A 44 -5.14 -1.67 5.73
C ILE A 44 -6.28 -2.66 5.83
N ARG A 45 -7.43 -2.33 5.23
CA ARG A 45 -8.60 -3.21 5.14
C ARG A 45 -8.67 -3.87 3.76
N LEU A 46 -9.04 -5.15 3.75
CA LEU A 46 -9.17 -5.96 2.54
C LEU A 46 -10.65 -6.26 2.22
N LYS A 47 -10.92 -6.84 1.04
CA LYS A 47 -12.28 -7.19 0.58
C LYS A 47 -12.99 -8.24 1.46
N ASP A 48 -12.24 -9.10 2.14
CA ASP A 48 -12.79 -10.09 3.10
C ASP A 48 -13.01 -9.53 4.53
N ASN A 49 -12.89 -8.22 4.71
CA ASN A 49 -12.95 -7.52 6.01
C ASN A 49 -11.84 -7.85 7.00
N SER A 50 -10.81 -8.62 6.62
CA SER A 50 -9.58 -8.69 7.39
C SER A 50 -8.87 -7.33 7.41
N SER A 51 -7.98 -7.14 8.39
CA SER A 51 -7.15 -5.96 8.48
C SER A 51 -5.71 -6.36 8.78
N HIS A 52 -4.79 -5.75 8.06
CA HIS A 52 -3.35 -5.99 8.20
C HIS A 52 -2.66 -4.66 8.47
N ALA A 53 -1.79 -4.65 9.47
CA ALA A 53 -0.91 -3.52 9.74
C ALA A 53 0.32 -3.59 8.83
N VAL A 54 0.80 -2.43 8.37
CA VAL A 54 2.12 -2.25 7.76
C VAL A 54 2.85 -1.17 8.55
N ILE A 55 4.07 -1.45 8.99
CA ILE A 55 4.93 -0.49 9.70
C ILE A 55 5.85 0.18 8.70
N MET A 56 5.72 1.50 8.60
CA MET A 56 6.49 2.34 7.71
C MET A 56 7.77 2.84 8.39
N LYS A 57 8.74 3.34 7.64
CA LYS A 57 9.96 3.92 8.23
C LYS A 57 9.67 5.05 9.22
N ASP A 58 8.72 5.90 8.90
CA ASP A 58 8.33 7.06 9.70
C ASP A 58 6.86 7.46 9.45
N GLU A 59 6.37 8.41 10.26
CA GLU A 59 4.99 8.90 10.17
C GLU A 59 4.70 9.61 8.85
N GLN A 60 5.72 10.21 8.21
CA GLN A 60 5.58 10.85 6.90
C GLN A 60 5.31 9.80 5.82
N SER A 61 6.08 8.71 5.80
CA SER A 61 5.92 7.60 4.87
C SER A 61 4.56 6.92 5.05
N ALA A 62 4.10 6.77 6.29
CA ALA A 62 2.76 6.29 6.60
C ALA A 62 1.65 7.24 6.13
N GLY A 63 1.84 8.56 6.27
CA GLY A 63 0.91 9.56 5.74
C GLY A 63 0.78 9.51 4.21
N LEU A 64 1.90 9.34 3.51
CA LEU A 64 1.91 9.19 2.05
C LEU A 64 1.21 7.90 1.59
N LEU A 65 1.48 6.78 2.27
CA LEU A 65 0.81 5.52 1.98
C LEU A 65 -0.69 5.64 2.22
N LYS A 66 -1.08 6.31 3.31
CA LYS A 66 -2.48 6.57 3.62
C LYS A 66 -3.19 7.33 2.51
N SER A 67 -2.58 8.42 2.04
CA SER A 67 -3.13 9.22 0.95
C SER A 67 -3.29 8.39 -0.34
N LEU A 68 -2.28 7.58 -0.68
CA LEU A 68 -2.32 6.73 -1.87
C LEU A 68 -3.49 5.74 -1.80
N LEU A 69 -3.61 4.97 -0.71
CA LEU A 69 -4.66 3.95 -0.59
C LEU A 69 -6.06 4.58 -0.51
N GLN A 70 -6.19 5.80 0.01
CA GLN A 70 -7.43 6.56 -0.07
C GLN A 70 -7.79 6.89 -1.52
N ASP A 71 -6.85 7.39 -2.32
CA ASP A 71 -7.10 7.69 -3.73
C ASP A 71 -7.40 6.42 -4.55
N VAL A 72 -6.77 5.28 -4.23
CA VAL A 72 -7.10 3.96 -4.80
C VAL A 72 -8.53 3.56 -4.44
N SER A 73 -8.92 3.67 -3.16
CA SER A 73 -10.27 3.29 -2.71
C SER A 73 -11.38 4.16 -3.30
N LEU A 74 -11.07 5.41 -3.65
CA LEU A 74 -11.97 6.35 -4.32
C LEU A 74 -11.95 6.20 -5.84
N GLY A 75 -11.13 5.30 -6.40
CA GLY A 75 -11.01 5.08 -7.84
C GLY A 75 -10.35 6.24 -8.60
N LYS A 76 -9.62 7.14 -7.91
CA LYS A 76 -8.92 8.26 -8.56
C LYS A 76 -7.63 7.82 -9.25
N ILE A 77 -7.02 6.75 -8.74
CA ILE A 77 -5.81 6.14 -9.29
C ILE A 77 -5.96 4.62 -9.31
N ALA A 78 -5.30 3.97 -10.26
CA ALA A 78 -5.24 2.51 -10.33
C ALA A 78 -3.80 2.03 -10.14
N ILE A 79 -3.61 1.00 -9.31
CA ILE A 79 -2.32 0.29 -9.20
C ILE A 79 -2.21 -0.68 -10.38
N GLN A 80 -1.08 -0.64 -11.08
CA GLN A 80 -0.77 -1.51 -12.21
C GLN A 80 0.12 -2.69 -11.80
N SER A 81 1.07 -2.45 -10.90
CA SER A 81 1.88 -3.52 -10.31
C SER A 81 2.53 -3.06 -9.01
N SER A 82 2.98 -4.02 -8.22
CA SER A 82 3.74 -3.83 -7.00
C SER A 82 4.93 -4.78 -6.97
N ASP A 83 6.02 -4.35 -6.36
CA ASP A 83 7.22 -5.13 -6.10
C ASP A 83 7.92 -4.59 -4.84
N PHE A 84 9.04 -5.19 -4.42
CA PHE A 84 9.84 -4.69 -3.31
C PHE A 84 11.34 -4.94 -3.53
N ASP A 85 12.16 -4.07 -2.96
CA ASP A 85 13.62 -4.19 -2.92
C ASP A 85 14.14 -3.73 -1.56
N GLY A 86 14.71 -4.66 -0.79
CA GLY A 86 15.08 -4.42 0.60
C GLY A 86 13.87 -3.91 1.41
N PRO A 87 14.00 -2.79 2.15
CA PRO A 87 12.90 -2.19 2.91
C PRO A 87 12.00 -1.28 2.06
N VAL A 88 12.08 -1.32 0.72
CA VAL A 88 11.32 -0.41 -0.15
C VAL A 88 10.26 -1.16 -0.93
N THR A 89 8.99 -0.77 -0.78
CA THR A 89 7.91 -1.17 -1.69
C THR A 89 7.86 -0.25 -2.90
N ILE A 90 7.74 -0.82 -4.09
CA ILE A 90 7.64 -0.12 -5.37
C ILE A 90 6.22 -0.33 -5.91
N ILE A 91 5.48 0.75 -6.15
CA ILE A 91 4.12 0.71 -6.70
C ILE A 91 4.10 1.49 -8.01
N ASN A 92 3.71 0.81 -9.08
CA ASN A 92 3.47 1.43 -10.38
C ASN A 92 1.99 1.76 -10.50
N ILE A 93 1.68 3.03 -10.72
CA ILE A 93 0.30 3.49 -10.92
C ILE A 93 0.06 3.96 -12.35
N ARG A 94 -1.18 3.76 -12.79
CA ARG A 94 -1.74 4.30 -14.03
C ARG A 94 -2.68 5.45 -13.67
N ASP A 95 -2.44 6.59 -14.32
CA ASP A 95 -3.33 7.75 -14.34
C ASP A 95 -4.35 7.60 -15.48
#